data_AF-A0A2S9FP69-F1
#
_entry.id   AF-A0A2S9FP69-F1
#
_cell.length_a   1.000
_cell.length_b   1.000
_cell.length_c   1.000
_cell.angle_alpha   90.00
_cell.angle_beta   90.00
_cell.angle_gamma   90.00
#
_symmetry.space_group_name_H-M   'P 1'
#
loop_
_entity.id
_entity.type
_entity.pdbx_description
1 polymer ?
#
loop_
_entity_poly.entity_id
_entity_poly.type
_entity_poly.pdbx_seq_one_letter_code
_entity_poly.pdbx_strand_id
1 'polypeptide(L)' 'WFEVSLIPTTLELTTLGRAEVGAHVNLEVDVIAKYVERLLENKNAPAAD' A
#
# COMPACT_ATOMS: atom_id res chain seq x y z
N TRP A 1 2.02 -1.03 12.80
CA TRP A 1 2.52 0.32 12.54
C TRP A 1 3.37 0.25 11.27
N PHE A 2 3.40 1.29 10.44
CA PHE A 2 4.20 1.31 9.21
C PHE A 2 4.84 2.68 9.02
N GLU A 3 5.94 2.72 8.29
CA GLU A 3 6.64 3.95 7.91
C GLU A 3 6.76 4.03 6.39
N VAL A 4 6.94 5.26 5.92
CA VAL A 4 7.25 5.56 4.53
C VAL A 4 8.36 6.62 4.48
N SER A 5 9.21 6.54 3.47
CA SER A 5 10.16 7.60 3.15
C SER A 5 9.58 8.51 2.09
N LEU A 6 9.67 9.83 2.29
CA LEU A 6 9.22 10.83 1.34
C LEU A 6 10.42 11.57 0.75
N ILE A 7 10.45 11.71 -0.57
CA ILE A 7 11.46 12.51 -1.28
C ILE A 7 11.11 14.02 -1.20
N PRO A 8 12.09 14.93 -1.39
CA PRO A 8 11.87 16.38 -1.30
C PRO A 8 10.70 16.89 -2.15
N THR A 9 10.61 16.45 -3.41
CA THR A 9 9.53 16.88 -4.32
C THR A 9 8.14 16.48 -3.80
N THR A 10 7.99 15.31 -3.17
CA THR A 10 6.70 14.90 -2.59
C THR A 10 6.34 15.75 -1.37
N LEU A 11 7.32 16.10 -0.54
CA LEU A 11 7.12 16.99 0.61
C LEU A 11 6.71 18.40 0.14
N GLU A 12 7.33 18.90 -0.93
CA GLU A 12 7.08 20.24 -1.47
C GLU A 12 5.73 20.36 -2.18
N LEU A 13 5.35 19.34 -2.97
CA LEU A 13 4.20 19.40 -3.88
C LEU A 13 2.92 18.78 -3.33
N THR A 14 2.93 18.18 -2.14
CA THR A 14 1.74 17.60 -1.51
C THR A 14 1.47 18.19 -0.14
N THR A 15 0.32 17.83 0.46
CA THR A 15 -0.01 18.24 1.83
C THR A 15 0.83 17.52 2.89
N LEU A 16 1.49 16.41 2.53
CA LEU A 16 2.25 15.58 3.48
C LEU A 16 3.45 16.31 4.09
N GLY A 17 4.09 17.23 3.37
CA GLY A 17 5.20 18.02 3.92
C GLY A 17 4.81 19.03 4.99
N ARG A 18 3.51 19.25 5.19
CA ARG A 18 2.94 20.19 6.18
C ARG A 18 2.03 19.49 7.18
N ALA A 19 1.91 18.16 7.11
CA ALA A 19 1.09 17.40 8.03
C ALA A 19 1.74 17.34 9.41
N GLU A 20 0.97 17.69 10.43
CA GLU A 20 1.43 17.64 11.82
C GLU A 20 1.16 16.26 12.45
N VAL A 21 1.84 15.98 13.55
CA VAL A 21 1.60 14.74 14.31
C VAL A 21 0.14 14.70 14.77
N GLY A 22 -0.53 13.58 14.50
CA GLY A 22 -1.96 13.40 14.79
C GLY A 22 -2.90 13.81 13.65
N ALA A 23 -2.38 14.34 12.53
CA ALA A 23 -3.17 14.58 11.34
C ALA A 23 -3.79 13.28 10.80
N HIS A 24 -5.07 13.34 10.44
CA HIS A 24 -5.73 12.24 9.74
C HIS A 24 -5.30 12.23 8.27
N VAL A 25 -5.08 11.04 7.73
CA VAL A 25 -4.76 10.83 6.33
C VAL A 25 -5.66 9.75 5.74
N ASN A 26 -5.90 9.83 4.44
CA ASN A 26 -6.56 8.76 3.72
C ASN A 26 -5.54 7.64 3.48
N LEU A 27 -5.86 6.42 3.91
CA LEU A 27 -5.05 5.25 3.67
C LEU A 27 -5.76 4.35 2.65
N GLU A 28 -5.14 4.19 1.48
CA GLU A 28 -5.62 3.31 0.42
C GLU A 28 -4.60 2.20 0.18
N VAL A 29 -5.09 0.97 0.02
CA VAL A 29 -4.26 -0.19 -0.30
C VAL A 29 -4.29 -0.45 -1.80
N ASP A 30 -3.14 -0.81 -2.38
CA ASP A 30 -3.07 -1.15 -3.80
C ASP A 30 -3.94 -2.38 -4.09
N VAL A 31 -4.80 -2.26 -5.09
CA VAL A 31 -5.71 -3.31 -5.54
C VAL A 31 -4.94 -4.50 -6.13
N ILE A 32 -3.72 -4.28 -6.65
CA ILE A 32 -2.89 -5.32 -7.26
C ILE A 32 -2.54 -6.44 -6.26
N ALA A 33 -2.36 -6.12 -4.98
CA ALA A 33 -2.09 -7.12 -3.95
C ALA A 33 -3.20 -8.18 -3.85
N LYS A 34 -4.47 -7.78 -3.98
CA LYS A 34 -5.62 -8.70 -3.98
C LYS A 34 -5.61 -9.65 -5.18
N TYR A 35 -5.13 -9.18 -6.34
CA TYR A 35 -5.00 -10.03 -7.52
C TYR A 35 -3.84 -11.01 -7.38
N VAL A 36 -2.72 -10.59 -6.76
CA VAL A 36 -1.59 -11.48 -6.46
C VAL A 36 -1.99 -12.57 -5.47
N GLU A 37 -2.71 -12.23 -4.38
CA GLU A 37 -3.24 -13.23 -3.44
C GLU A 37 -4.09 -14.29 -4.14
N ARG A 38 -5.06 -13.86 -4.96
CA ARG A 38 -5.93 -14.79 -5.71
C ARG A 38 -5.16 -15.66 -6.72
N LEU A 39 -4.11 -15.14 -7.35
CA LEU A 39 -3.25 -15.91 -8.24
C LEU A 39 -2.41 -16.96 -7.49
N LEU A 40 -1.98 -16.66 -6.26
CA LEU A 40 -1.22 -17.57 -5.41
C LEU A 40 -2.11 -18.65 -4.77
N GLU A 41 -3.35 -18.33 -4.40
CA GLU A 41 -4.35 -19.30 -3.91
C GLU A 41 -4.61 -20.41 -4.94
N ASN A 42 -4.71 -20.06 -6.23
CA ASN A 42 -4.94 -21.02 -7.31
C ASN A 42 -3.74 -21.94 -7.60
N LYS A 43 -2.52 -21.64 -7.11
CA LYS A 43 -1.35 -22.50 -7.28
C LYS A 43 -1.21 -23.58 -6.20
N ASN A 44 -1.95 -23.47 -5.10
CA ASN A 44 -1.96 -24.45 -4.00
C ASN A 44 -3.15 -25.41 -4.06
N ALA A 45 -3.94 -25.39 -5.13
CA ALA A 45 -4.92 -26.45 -5.37
C ALA A 45 -4.17 -27.77 -5.61
N PRO A 46 -4.46 -28.84 -4.84
CA PRO A 46 -3.86 -30.15 -5.11
C PRO A 46 -4.17 -30.55 -6.55
N ALA A 47 -3.15 -31.08 -7.25
CA ALA A 47 -3.35 -31.65 -8.58
C ALA A 47 -4.52 -32.63 -8.51
N ALA A 48 -5.57 -32.36 -9.29
CA ALA A 48 -6.68 -33.28 -9.43
C ALA A 48 -6.13 -34.57 -10.07
N ASP A 49 -6.33 -35.70 -9.38
CA ASP A 49 -6.07 -37.05 -9.89
C ASP A 49 -6.84 -37.34 -11.19
#